data_AF-A0A9E1UMA5-F1
#
_entry.id   AF-A0A9E1UMA5-F1
#
_cell.length_a   1.000
_cell.length_b   1.000
_cell.length_c   1.000
_cell.angle_alpha   90.00
_cell.angle_beta   90.00
_cell.angle_gamma   90.00
#
_symmetry.space_group_name_H-M   'P 1'
#
loop_
_entity.id
_entity.type
_entity.pdbx_description
1 polymer ?
#
loop_
_entity_poly.entity_id
_entity_poly.type
_entity_poly.pdbx_seq_one_letter_code
_entity_poly.pdbx_strand_id
1 'polypeptide(L)'
;MKWIRLVWLGCAVVSGGSAAEFQLPTATPITKLKRLYPRTVVVGNGKEASVLVVPADGAVRAAALRLQSELLRRTGQRLPIVLDTDLVDDSWRIDFGKVAGTTLVAFGNVNTNRLLAVLYGQRYVVADSIYPGPGGYVIRTVHDPFAKGVNVLVLAGSDTAGVGRAVDVFLEKHAMADAARNLVLGKPLTDVSFVAKAYPFFPDVTHSLSSKRQPQHTGLDWFAQQWQKGGFMDADGKVITHADRAVQGTAVTGLIGRMGQTYFRTGNPALRPLMKQLLDRNRHLLANLGTVHGMGGRGAGHIHQWDLLEELPIWTDADRLAVTNALLADAALGHERRAFHQQVAGGMTQCVDENHGTFSALRSLQAWQYFDRHYPSAASDYWMRCADAVFAGQASTFQILEDASGYLCYAPNSTMSYALARPNLRYFESGIALHHARLVALACMNNLGFDTGFGDSPNIVQPAFFELLAPAAWYYRDPRLYWVIRNKLPRACGLRIFQNSLAFDLTVEPVRPDEWTGLIQIPIYDAPLAKGDARKVPVYAEKSVVDPALFNKLVFRENWDTDGQYMLLDGAGVWAGPPGPHGHKQNDIHTIANLTAHGRMWLVDHSYEHRDAADHSGVLFLREGKG
;
A
#
# COMPACT_ATOMS: atom_id res chain seq x y z
N MET A 1 -29.68 -0.95 -6.84
CA MET A 1 -28.66 -0.57 -5.84
C MET A 1 -27.87 0.61 -6.38
N LYS A 2 -28.25 1.83 -5.98
CA LYS A 2 -27.65 3.08 -6.45
C LYS A 2 -26.39 3.38 -5.63
N TRP A 3 -25.28 3.53 -6.34
CA TRP A 3 -24.08 4.34 -6.10
C TRP A 3 -23.90 4.95 -4.69
N ILE A 4 -22.86 4.48 -4.00
CA ILE A 4 -22.16 5.26 -2.97
C ILE A 4 -21.45 6.41 -3.72
N ARG A 5 -22.12 7.56 -3.82
CA ARG A 5 -21.44 8.85 -3.91
C ARG A 5 -21.17 9.25 -2.46
N LEU A 6 -19.94 9.11 -1.98
CA LEU A 6 -19.52 9.95 -0.86
C LEU A 6 -19.58 11.39 -1.41
N VAL A 7 -20.46 12.18 -0.82
CA VAL A 7 -20.55 13.61 -1.04
C VAL A 7 -19.32 14.21 -0.37
N TRP A 8 -18.34 14.61 -1.17
CA TRP A 8 -17.14 15.31 -0.72
C TRP A 8 -17.39 16.80 -0.89
N LEU A 9 -17.94 17.45 0.14
CA LEU A 9 -17.94 18.91 0.20
C LEU A 9 -16.62 19.36 0.83
N GLY A 10 -15.95 20.28 0.13
CA GLY A 10 -14.62 20.77 0.46
C GLY A 10 -14.60 21.54 1.77
N CYS A 11 -13.58 21.28 2.59
CA CYS A 11 -13.09 22.28 3.52
C CYS A 11 -12.53 23.45 2.72
N ALA A 12 -12.97 24.66 3.08
CA ALA A 12 -12.62 25.89 2.40
C ALA A 12 -11.11 26.05 2.26
N VAL A 13 -10.69 26.30 1.03
CA VAL A 13 -9.36 26.84 0.70
C VAL A 13 -9.27 28.21 1.39
N VAL A 14 -8.43 28.33 2.42
CA VAL A 14 -7.96 29.66 2.84
C VAL A 14 -7.02 30.15 1.75
N SER A 15 -7.58 30.81 0.73
CA SER A 15 -6.83 31.51 -0.30
C SER A 15 -6.32 32.82 0.30
N GLY A 16 -5.20 32.73 1.02
CA GLY A 16 -4.42 33.88 1.48
C GLY A 16 -3.17 34.06 0.64
N GLY A 17 -3.20 35.02 -0.29
CA GLY A 17 -2.01 35.58 -0.94
C GLY A 17 -1.82 35.17 -2.41
N SER A 18 -1.76 36.17 -3.30
CA SER A 18 -1.38 36.03 -4.70
C SER A 18 0.09 35.62 -4.82
N ALA A 19 0.36 34.32 -4.68
CA ALA A 19 1.62 33.73 -5.12
C ALA A 19 1.50 33.45 -6.62
N ALA A 20 2.49 33.87 -7.41
CA ALA A 20 2.61 33.43 -8.80
C ALA A 20 2.38 31.91 -8.88
N GLU A 21 1.49 31.48 -9.77
CA GLU A 21 1.09 30.08 -9.89
C GLU A 21 2.35 29.25 -10.18
N PHE A 22 2.83 28.51 -9.17
CA PHE A 22 4.04 27.72 -9.33
C PHE A 22 3.82 26.71 -10.44
N GLN A 23 4.54 26.90 -11.55
CA GLN A 23 4.44 26.02 -12.70
C GLN A 23 5.21 24.73 -12.38
N LEU A 24 4.50 23.61 -12.42
CA LEU A 24 5.13 22.31 -12.30
C LEU A 24 6.17 22.08 -13.41
N PRO A 25 7.21 21.28 -13.14
CA PRO A 25 8.04 20.72 -14.19
C PRO A 25 7.19 20.00 -15.24
N THR A 26 7.49 20.24 -16.51
CA THR A 26 6.84 19.56 -17.64
C THR A 26 7.47 18.19 -17.88
N ALA A 27 6.64 17.20 -18.21
CA ALA A 27 7.09 15.90 -18.65
C ALA A 27 7.30 15.91 -20.17
N THR A 28 8.47 15.47 -20.64
CA THR A 28 8.68 15.24 -22.07
C THR A 28 8.20 13.84 -22.45
N PRO A 29 7.48 13.68 -23.58
CA PRO A 29 7.09 12.35 -24.06
C PRO A 29 8.31 11.44 -24.26
N ILE A 30 8.16 10.19 -23.84
CA ILE A 30 9.15 9.14 -24.03
C ILE A 30 9.14 8.72 -25.51
N THR A 31 10.30 8.83 -26.16
CA THR A 31 10.51 8.44 -27.56
C THR A 31 11.33 7.16 -27.71
N LYS A 32 12.07 6.78 -26.66
CA LYS A 32 12.88 5.57 -26.59
C LYS A 32 12.49 4.78 -25.35
N LEU A 33 12.08 3.53 -25.53
CA LEU A 33 11.75 2.64 -24.42
C LEU A 33 12.98 2.34 -23.55
N LYS A 34 12.72 2.10 -22.26
CA LYS A 34 13.70 1.50 -21.35
C LYS A 34 14.20 0.18 -21.96
N ARG A 35 15.42 -0.20 -21.58
CA ARG A 35 15.91 -1.54 -21.92
C ARG A 35 15.05 -2.57 -21.20
N LEU A 36 14.47 -3.50 -21.96
CA LEU A 36 13.71 -4.62 -21.43
C LEU A 36 14.63 -5.80 -21.15
N TYR A 37 14.30 -6.60 -20.12
CA TYR A 37 15.03 -7.81 -19.75
C TYR A 37 14.11 -9.05 -19.75
N PRO A 38 13.40 -9.36 -20.85
CA PRO A 38 12.40 -10.44 -20.88
C PRO A 38 13.02 -11.83 -20.76
N ARG A 39 14.33 -11.93 -21.05
CA ARG A 39 15.13 -13.14 -20.89
C ARG A 39 15.74 -13.18 -19.50
N THR A 40 15.43 -14.22 -18.74
CA THR A 40 16.04 -14.47 -17.42
C THR A 40 17.07 -15.59 -17.54
N VAL A 41 18.35 -15.25 -17.42
CA VAL A 41 19.46 -16.21 -17.49
C VAL A 41 19.64 -16.83 -16.11
N VAL A 42 19.39 -18.15 -16.01
CA VAL A 42 19.63 -18.90 -14.76
C VAL A 42 21.06 -19.47 -14.78
N VAL A 43 21.43 -20.09 -15.89
CA VAL A 43 22.80 -20.53 -16.20
C VAL A 43 23.09 -20.16 -17.65
N GLY A 44 24.25 -19.56 -17.93
CA GLY A 44 24.57 -19.09 -19.28
C GLY A 44 26.07 -19.12 -19.58
N ASN A 45 26.42 -19.44 -20.82
CA ASN A 45 27.79 -19.52 -21.34
C ASN A 45 28.70 -20.43 -20.49
N GLY A 46 28.15 -21.54 -19.97
CA GLY A 46 28.89 -22.45 -19.11
C GLY A 46 29.37 -21.84 -17.78
N LYS A 47 28.75 -20.74 -17.33
CA LYS A 47 29.04 -20.08 -16.05
C LYS A 47 27.76 -19.92 -15.22
N GLU A 48 27.94 -19.88 -13.90
CA GLU A 48 26.91 -19.40 -12.98
C GLU A 48 26.51 -17.96 -13.34
N ALA A 49 25.21 -17.75 -13.52
CA ALA A 49 24.61 -16.45 -13.84
C ALA A 49 23.52 -16.08 -12.83
N SER A 50 23.41 -16.84 -11.74
CA SER A 50 22.37 -16.73 -10.73
C SER A 50 22.88 -17.06 -9.34
N VAL A 51 22.23 -16.47 -8.34
CA VAL A 51 22.42 -16.81 -6.93
C VAL A 51 21.08 -17.18 -6.30
N LEU A 52 21.09 -18.22 -5.46
CA LEU A 52 19.93 -18.65 -4.70
C LEU A 52 19.86 -17.87 -3.39
N VAL A 53 18.85 -17.02 -3.23
CA VAL A 53 18.62 -16.18 -2.05
C VAL A 53 17.62 -16.87 -1.14
N VAL A 54 18.09 -17.42 -0.03
CA VAL A 54 17.30 -18.22 0.90
C VAL A 54 17.09 -17.52 2.25
N PRO A 55 15.92 -17.66 2.88
CA PRO A 55 15.69 -17.27 4.28
C PRO A 55 16.76 -17.79 5.24
N ALA A 56 17.21 -16.93 6.15
CA ALA A 56 18.14 -17.30 7.22
C ALA A 56 17.58 -18.34 8.21
N ASP A 57 16.26 -18.47 8.34
CA ASP A 57 15.59 -19.42 9.24
C ASP A 57 15.79 -20.90 8.87
N GLY A 58 16.30 -21.18 7.67
CA GLY A 58 16.59 -22.52 7.17
C GLY A 58 15.36 -23.34 6.75
N ALA A 59 14.14 -22.84 6.89
CA ALA A 59 12.91 -23.60 6.67
C ALA A 59 12.79 -24.16 5.24
N VAL A 60 13.32 -23.43 4.26
CA VAL A 60 13.28 -23.80 2.83
C VAL A 60 14.62 -24.30 2.28
N ARG A 61 15.62 -24.52 3.14
CA ARG A 61 16.98 -24.91 2.73
C ARG A 61 17.00 -26.21 1.94
N ALA A 62 16.17 -27.19 2.33
CA ALA A 62 16.05 -28.46 1.60
C ALA A 62 15.55 -28.26 0.15
N ALA A 63 14.61 -27.34 -0.07
CA ALA A 63 14.12 -27.02 -1.40
C ALA A 63 15.20 -26.34 -2.26
N ALA A 64 15.97 -25.42 -1.67
CA ALA A 64 17.09 -24.75 -2.35
C ALA A 64 18.21 -25.73 -2.72
N LEU A 65 18.59 -26.65 -1.82
CA LEU A 65 19.61 -27.68 -2.09
C LEU A 65 19.15 -28.65 -3.19
N ARG A 66 17.86 -28.99 -3.23
CA ARG A 66 17.28 -29.79 -4.31
C ARG A 66 17.38 -29.06 -5.65
N LEU A 67 17.00 -27.78 -5.71
CA LEU A 67 17.16 -26.98 -6.93
C LEU A 67 18.62 -26.92 -7.36
N GLN A 68 19.55 -26.60 -6.45
CA GLN A 68 20.98 -26.52 -6.74
C GLN A 68 21.51 -27.84 -7.31
N SER A 69 21.17 -28.97 -6.69
CA SER A 69 21.64 -30.29 -7.10
C SER A 69 21.13 -30.67 -8.49
N GLU A 70 19.86 -30.40 -8.76
CA GLU A 70 19.26 -30.72 -10.05
C GLU A 70 19.75 -29.79 -11.17
N LEU A 71 19.98 -28.50 -10.87
CA LEU A 71 20.60 -27.59 -11.82
C LEU A 71 22.07 -27.95 -12.10
N LEU A 72 22.83 -28.40 -11.09
CA LEU A 72 24.18 -28.95 -11.29
C LEU A 72 24.15 -30.15 -12.22
N ARG A 73 23.19 -31.08 -12.02
CA ARG A 73 23.03 -32.26 -12.88
C ARG A 73 22.69 -31.89 -14.33
N ARG A 74 21.80 -30.92 -14.54
CA ARG A 74 21.32 -30.51 -15.88
C ARG A 74 22.27 -29.59 -16.63
N THR A 75 22.93 -28.69 -15.91
CA THR A 75 23.72 -27.59 -16.51
C THR A 75 25.23 -27.73 -16.31
N GLY A 76 25.65 -28.58 -15.36
CA GLY A 76 27.05 -28.68 -14.92
C GLY A 76 27.50 -27.55 -14.00
N GLN A 77 26.63 -26.59 -13.66
CA GLN A 77 26.96 -25.44 -12.83
C GLN A 77 26.28 -25.52 -11.46
N ARG A 78 27.06 -25.27 -10.41
CA ARG A 78 26.56 -25.23 -9.03
C ARG A 78 26.31 -23.78 -8.62
N LEU A 79 25.04 -23.36 -8.61
CA LEU A 79 24.69 -22.00 -8.24
C LEU A 79 25.02 -21.71 -6.76
N PRO A 80 25.63 -20.56 -6.42
CA PRO A 80 25.85 -20.16 -5.03
C PRO A 80 24.52 -19.99 -4.28
N ILE A 81 24.55 -20.28 -2.97
CA ILE A 81 23.45 -20.00 -2.03
C ILE A 81 23.91 -18.90 -1.08
N VAL A 82 23.12 -17.85 -0.93
CA VAL A 82 23.34 -16.76 0.03
C VAL A 82 22.12 -16.61 0.93
N LEU A 83 22.32 -16.18 2.16
CA LEU A 83 21.20 -15.84 3.02
C LEU A 83 20.62 -14.50 2.57
N ASP A 84 19.31 -14.35 2.72
CA ASP A 84 18.61 -13.09 2.48
C ASP A 84 19.16 -11.95 3.35
N THR A 85 19.55 -12.24 4.59
CA THR A 85 20.19 -11.32 5.54
C THR A 85 21.62 -10.90 5.16
N ASP A 86 22.34 -11.71 4.38
CA ASP A 86 23.65 -11.33 3.84
C ASP A 86 23.53 -10.33 2.68
N LEU A 87 22.39 -10.34 1.99
CA LEU A 87 22.10 -9.50 0.82
C LEU A 87 21.31 -8.24 1.20
N VAL A 88 20.43 -8.33 2.19
CA VAL A 88 19.50 -7.27 2.59
C VAL A 88 19.65 -6.98 4.08
N ASP A 89 20.09 -5.76 4.39
CA ASP A 89 20.31 -5.31 5.77
C ASP A 89 19.00 -5.11 6.56
N ASP A 90 19.11 -4.76 7.85
CA ASP A 90 17.97 -4.55 8.74
C ASP A 90 17.11 -3.34 8.33
N SER A 91 17.72 -2.37 7.63
CA SER A 91 17.02 -1.22 7.02
C SER A 91 16.48 -1.53 5.62
N TRP A 92 16.47 -2.80 5.23
CA TRP A 92 15.97 -3.32 3.95
C TRP A 92 16.68 -2.75 2.72
N ARG A 93 17.96 -2.40 2.86
CA ARG A 93 18.81 -1.99 1.74
C ARG A 93 19.49 -3.21 1.14
N ILE A 94 19.44 -3.30 -0.18
CA ILE A 94 20.07 -4.37 -0.95
C ILE A 94 21.54 -3.99 -1.21
N ASP A 95 22.45 -4.91 -0.92
CA ASP A 95 23.85 -4.80 -1.34
C ASP A 95 23.99 -5.17 -2.82
N PHE A 96 23.81 -4.17 -3.68
CA PHE A 96 23.97 -4.35 -5.13
C PHE A 96 25.40 -4.73 -5.56
N GLY A 97 26.41 -4.46 -4.73
CA GLY A 97 27.79 -4.87 -5.01
C GLY A 97 27.94 -6.38 -5.08
N LYS A 98 27.13 -7.11 -4.29
CA LYS A 98 27.11 -8.59 -4.26
C LYS A 98 26.33 -9.24 -5.40
N VAL A 99 25.50 -8.49 -6.13
CA VAL A 99 24.51 -9.07 -7.06
C VAL A 99 24.43 -8.40 -8.44
N ALA A 100 25.33 -7.47 -8.74
CA ALA A 100 25.37 -6.80 -10.04
C ALA A 100 25.49 -7.82 -11.20
N GLY A 101 24.58 -7.72 -12.17
CA GLY A 101 24.57 -8.57 -13.37
C GLY A 101 24.20 -10.04 -13.14
N THR A 102 23.72 -10.40 -11.95
CA THR A 102 23.35 -11.78 -11.58
C THR A 102 21.85 -11.89 -11.35
N THR A 103 21.19 -12.90 -11.91
CA THR A 103 19.78 -13.17 -11.62
C THR A 103 19.63 -13.65 -10.16
N LEU A 104 18.66 -13.11 -9.43
CA LEU A 104 18.35 -13.55 -8.08
C LEU A 104 17.26 -14.62 -8.11
N VAL A 105 17.48 -15.77 -7.48
CA VAL A 105 16.43 -16.78 -7.31
C VAL A 105 15.98 -16.76 -5.85
N ALA A 106 14.85 -16.11 -5.58
CA ALA A 106 14.36 -15.85 -4.23
C ALA A 106 13.34 -16.91 -3.78
N PHE A 107 13.56 -17.49 -2.59
CA PHE A 107 12.70 -18.52 -2.00
C PHE A 107 11.91 -17.99 -0.81
N GLY A 108 10.71 -18.53 -0.59
CA GLY A 108 9.90 -18.22 0.59
C GLY A 108 8.73 -17.29 0.27
N ASN A 109 8.50 -16.31 1.13
CA ASN A 109 7.47 -15.28 0.96
C ASN A 109 7.89 -13.98 1.67
N VAL A 110 7.02 -12.97 1.67
CA VAL A 110 7.34 -11.65 2.26
C VAL A 110 7.58 -11.70 3.77
N ASN A 111 7.15 -12.76 4.46
CA ASN A 111 7.34 -12.93 5.91
C ASN A 111 8.68 -13.60 6.27
N THR A 112 9.30 -14.27 5.30
CA THR A 112 10.45 -15.16 5.53
C THR A 112 11.71 -14.74 4.77
N ASN A 113 11.58 -13.93 3.71
CA ASN A 113 12.71 -13.49 2.90
C ASN A 113 12.74 -11.96 2.75
N ARG A 114 13.78 -11.30 3.26
CA ARG A 114 13.93 -9.83 3.21
C ARG A 114 13.94 -9.25 1.80
N LEU A 115 14.50 -9.96 0.80
CA LEU A 115 14.44 -9.53 -0.60
C LEU A 115 12.99 -9.51 -1.09
N LEU A 116 12.18 -10.51 -0.72
CA LEU A 116 10.76 -10.53 -1.07
C LEU A 116 9.97 -9.43 -0.31
N ALA A 117 10.33 -9.10 0.93
CA ALA A 117 9.74 -7.97 1.66
C ALA A 117 10.01 -6.62 0.97
N VAL A 118 11.24 -6.38 0.49
CA VAL A 118 11.59 -5.19 -0.31
C VAL A 118 10.76 -5.12 -1.60
N LEU A 119 10.69 -6.23 -2.34
CA LEU A 119 9.90 -6.31 -3.57
C LEU A 119 8.39 -6.13 -3.31
N TYR A 120 7.89 -6.52 -2.14
CA TYR A 120 6.50 -6.32 -1.73
C TYR A 120 6.18 -4.84 -1.52
N GLY A 121 7.07 -4.08 -0.89
CA GLY A 121 6.91 -2.64 -0.72
C GLY A 121 6.74 -1.90 -2.06
N GLN A 122 7.39 -2.40 -3.11
CA GLN A 122 7.27 -1.91 -4.50
C GLN A 122 6.15 -2.59 -5.31
N ARG A 123 5.37 -3.48 -4.68
CA ARG A 123 4.24 -4.22 -5.25
C ARG A 123 4.61 -5.24 -6.35
N TYR A 124 5.87 -5.68 -6.38
CA TYR A 124 6.36 -6.68 -7.34
C TYR A 124 6.13 -8.13 -6.91
N VAL A 125 5.85 -8.37 -5.62
CA VAL A 125 5.45 -9.67 -5.07
C VAL A 125 4.35 -9.48 -4.03
N VAL A 126 3.53 -10.51 -3.81
CA VAL A 126 2.40 -10.48 -2.85
C VAL A 126 2.21 -11.80 -2.10
N ALA A 127 3.15 -12.75 -2.25
CA ALA A 127 3.08 -14.03 -1.54
C ALA A 127 3.35 -13.82 -0.06
N ASP A 128 2.45 -14.28 0.79
CA ASP A 128 2.48 -14.18 2.25
C ASP A 128 1.81 -15.43 2.85
N SER A 129 1.41 -15.41 4.12
CA SER A 129 0.76 -16.57 4.73
C SER A 129 -0.68 -16.83 4.24
N ILE A 130 -1.32 -15.89 3.54
CA ILE A 130 -2.69 -16.03 3.02
C ILE A 130 -2.68 -16.44 1.55
N TYR A 131 -1.81 -15.83 0.73
CA TYR A 131 -1.66 -16.11 -0.70
C TYR A 131 -0.27 -16.68 -1.01
N PRO A 132 -0.13 -17.75 -1.81
CA PRO A 132 -1.16 -18.47 -2.58
C PRO A 132 -2.00 -19.48 -1.79
N GLY A 133 -1.87 -19.51 -0.46
CA GLY A 133 -2.58 -20.44 0.42
C GLY A 133 -1.81 -21.74 0.64
N PRO A 134 -2.28 -22.60 1.55
CA PRO A 134 -1.52 -23.77 2.00
C PRO A 134 -1.19 -24.74 0.87
N GLY A 135 0.08 -25.11 0.76
CA GLY A 135 0.62 -25.90 -0.33
C GLY A 135 0.54 -25.25 -1.72
N GLY A 136 -0.14 -24.11 -1.90
CA GLY A 136 -0.15 -23.37 -3.16
C GLY A 136 1.25 -22.83 -3.50
N TYR A 137 1.51 -22.59 -4.79
CA TYR A 137 2.82 -22.11 -5.25
C TYR A 137 2.70 -20.90 -6.17
N VAL A 138 3.80 -20.14 -6.22
CA VAL A 138 4.04 -19.04 -7.15
C VAL A 138 5.43 -19.21 -7.76
N ILE A 139 5.50 -19.26 -9.08
CA ILE A 139 6.74 -19.18 -9.86
C ILE A 139 6.59 -17.96 -10.77
N ARG A 140 7.45 -16.95 -10.63
CA ARG A 140 7.42 -15.79 -11.53
C ARG A 140 8.74 -15.10 -11.68
N THR A 141 8.91 -14.40 -12.80
CA THR A 141 10.00 -13.47 -13.01
C THR A 141 9.54 -12.05 -12.74
N VAL A 142 10.29 -11.33 -11.89
CA VAL A 142 10.21 -9.88 -11.74
C VAL A 142 11.38 -9.30 -12.52
N HIS A 143 11.09 -8.51 -13.54
CA HIS A 143 12.10 -8.05 -14.49
C HIS A 143 12.66 -6.70 -14.08
N ASP A 144 13.98 -6.64 -13.97
CA ASP A 144 14.75 -5.45 -13.62
C ASP A 144 14.11 -4.51 -12.57
N PRO A 145 13.62 -5.01 -11.41
CA PRO A 145 12.89 -4.18 -10.44
C PRO A 145 13.73 -3.05 -9.83
N PHE A 146 15.05 -3.07 -10.05
CA PHE A 146 16.01 -2.13 -9.48
C PHE A 146 16.65 -1.20 -10.53
N ALA A 147 16.31 -1.34 -11.81
CA ALA A 147 16.99 -0.68 -12.93
C ALA A 147 18.52 -0.90 -12.92
N LYS A 148 18.93 -2.14 -12.65
CA LYS A 148 20.33 -2.59 -12.62
C LYS A 148 20.61 -3.72 -13.63
N GLY A 149 19.63 -4.06 -14.47
CA GLY A 149 19.67 -5.22 -15.36
C GLY A 149 19.62 -6.56 -14.63
N VAL A 150 19.02 -6.58 -13.43
CA VAL A 150 18.95 -7.76 -12.56
C VAL A 150 17.52 -8.26 -12.49
N ASN A 151 17.26 -9.47 -12.98
CA ASN A 151 15.95 -10.11 -12.80
C ASN A 151 15.89 -10.89 -11.49
N VAL A 152 14.67 -11.06 -10.98
CA VAL A 152 14.39 -11.92 -9.83
C VAL A 152 13.44 -13.04 -10.25
N LEU A 153 13.88 -14.29 -10.17
CA LEU A 153 13.03 -15.48 -10.24
C LEU A 153 12.51 -15.79 -8.83
N VAL A 154 11.22 -15.65 -8.62
CA VAL A 154 10.55 -15.88 -7.34
C VAL A 154 9.97 -17.29 -7.33
N LEU A 155 10.38 -18.09 -6.35
CA LEU A 155 9.87 -19.41 -6.03
C LEU A 155 9.21 -19.36 -4.64
N ALA A 156 7.91 -19.06 -4.62
CA ALA A 156 7.20 -18.68 -3.40
C ALA A 156 6.02 -19.58 -3.07
N GLY A 157 5.65 -19.58 -1.79
CA GLY A 157 4.50 -20.30 -1.24
C GLY A 157 4.11 -19.72 0.12
N SER A 158 2.88 -19.99 0.57
CA SER A 158 2.44 -19.53 1.92
C SER A 158 3.06 -20.35 3.05
N ASP A 159 3.55 -21.54 2.73
CA ASP A 159 4.23 -22.46 3.64
C ASP A 159 5.40 -23.17 2.92
N THR A 160 6.21 -23.90 3.68
CA THR A 160 7.37 -24.65 3.18
C THR A 160 6.98 -25.68 2.11
N ALA A 161 5.79 -26.29 2.22
CA ALA A 161 5.30 -27.25 1.24
C ALA A 161 5.03 -26.59 -0.12
N GLY A 162 4.42 -25.40 -0.12
CA GLY A 162 4.18 -24.59 -1.30
C GLY A 162 5.48 -24.13 -1.97
N VAL A 163 6.50 -23.73 -1.20
CA VAL A 163 7.83 -23.39 -1.74
C VAL A 163 8.49 -24.63 -2.34
N GLY A 164 8.40 -25.78 -1.67
CA GLY A 164 8.88 -27.06 -2.21
C GLY A 164 8.22 -27.41 -3.55
N ARG A 165 6.89 -27.27 -3.64
CA ARG A 165 6.13 -27.44 -4.89
C ARG A 165 6.55 -26.44 -5.96
N ALA A 166 6.85 -25.19 -5.62
CA ALA A 166 7.34 -24.19 -6.57
C ALA A 166 8.65 -24.66 -7.23
N VAL A 167 9.58 -25.21 -6.44
CA VAL A 167 10.84 -25.79 -6.94
C VAL A 167 10.58 -26.97 -7.86
N ASP A 168 9.72 -27.90 -7.44
CA ASP A 168 9.46 -29.13 -8.20
C ASP A 168 8.81 -28.80 -9.55
N VAL A 169 7.78 -27.95 -9.56
CA VAL A 169 7.13 -27.50 -10.79
C VAL A 169 8.07 -26.67 -11.67
N PHE A 170 8.93 -25.83 -11.09
CA PHE A 170 9.94 -25.11 -11.86
C PHE A 170 10.88 -26.08 -12.56
N LEU A 171 11.38 -27.09 -11.85
CA LEU A 171 12.25 -28.13 -12.40
C LEU A 171 11.55 -28.94 -13.50
N GLU A 172 10.27 -29.29 -13.32
CA GLU A 172 9.51 -30.10 -14.27
C GLU A 172 9.11 -29.35 -15.55
N LYS A 173 8.74 -28.06 -15.45
CA LYS A 173 8.10 -27.34 -16.56
C LYS A 173 8.96 -26.25 -17.17
N HIS A 174 9.86 -25.66 -16.39
CA HIS A 174 10.51 -24.40 -16.75
C HIS A 174 12.05 -24.49 -16.78
N ALA A 175 12.64 -25.47 -16.07
CA ALA A 175 14.10 -25.64 -15.96
C ALA A 175 14.70 -26.56 -17.03
N MET A 176 14.41 -26.29 -18.31
CA MET A 176 14.96 -27.06 -19.44
C MET A 176 16.28 -26.45 -19.92
N ALA A 177 17.38 -27.19 -19.77
CA ALA A 177 18.66 -26.78 -20.31
C ALA A 177 18.73 -27.04 -21.82
N ASP A 178 19.35 -26.13 -22.56
CA ASP A 178 19.61 -26.32 -23.98
C ASP A 178 20.75 -27.33 -24.24
N ALA A 179 21.05 -27.62 -25.51
CA ALA A 179 22.13 -28.53 -25.89
C ALA A 179 23.52 -28.06 -25.40
N ALA A 180 23.70 -26.76 -25.20
CA ALA A 180 24.90 -26.15 -24.64
C ALA A 180 24.85 -26.05 -23.11
N ARG A 181 23.88 -26.73 -22.47
CA ARG A 181 23.66 -26.77 -21.02
C ARG A 181 23.34 -25.41 -20.39
N ASN A 182 22.89 -24.43 -21.18
CA ASN A 182 22.38 -23.17 -20.65
C ASN A 182 20.93 -23.33 -20.21
N LEU A 183 20.56 -22.66 -19.12
CA LEU A 183 19.17 -22.52 -18.71
C LEU A 183 18.76 -21.05 -18.78
N VAL A 184 17.94 -20.73 -19.78
CA VAL A 184 17.45 -19.36 -20.01
C VAL A 184 15.93 -19.39 -20.16
N LEU A 185 15.22 -18.65 -19.31
CA LEU A 185 13.80 -18.41 -19.47
C LEU A 185 13.63 -17.34 -20.56
N GLY A 186 13.18 -17.72 -21.74
CA GLY A 186 13.14 -16.84 -22.92
C GLY A 186 12.05 -15.75 -22.88
N LYS A 187 11.12 -15.81 -21.92
CA LYS A 187 9.99 -14.89 -21.79
C LYS A 187 9.60 -14.76 -20.31
N PRO A 188 8.86 -13.69 -19.94
CA PRO A 188 8.30 -13.57 -18.60
C PRO A 188 7.49 -14.79 -18.18
N LEU A 189 7.67 -15.20 -16.93
CA LEU A 189 7.04 -16.36 -16.33
C LEU A 189 6.05 -15.91 -15.25
N THR A 190 4.86 -16.50 -15.26
CA THR A 190 3.88 -16.40 -14.17
C THR A 190 3.09 -17.70 -14.16
N ASP A 191 3.47 -18.62 -13.27
CA ASP A 191 2.83 -19.91 -13.03
C ASP A 191 2.40 -19.95 -11.56
N VAL A 192 1.10 -20.09 -11.31
CA VAL A 192 0.50 -19.97 -9.98
C VAL A 192 -0.49 -21.09 -9.77
N SER A 193 -0.40 -21.73 -8.61
CA SER A 193 -1.43 -22.61 -8.08
C SER A 193 -1.96 -21.99 -6.79
N PHE A 194 -3.14 -21.39 -6.89
CA PHE A 194 -3.84 -20.82 -5.74
C PHE A 194 -4.71 -21.88 -5.06
N VAL A 195 -4.60 -21.98 -3.74
CA VAL A 195 -5.40 -22.86 -2.88
C VAL A 195 -6.16 -21.98 -1.90
N ALA A 196 -7.48 -21.88 -2.07
CA ALA A 196 -8.30 -21.07 -1.17
C ALA A 196 -8.34 -21.70 0.23
N LYS A 197 -8.24 -20.84 1.25
CA LYS A 197 -8.48 -21.20 2.64
C LYS A 197 -9.19 -20.05 3.35
N ALA A 198 -10.34 -20.34 3.92
CA ALA A 198 -11.02 -19.43 4.81
C ALA A 198 -10.27 -19.28 6.14
N TYR A 199 -10.29 -18.07 6.67
CA TYR A 199 -9.91 -17.73 8.03
C TYR A 199 -11.04 -16.90 8.66
N PRO A 200 -11.16 -16.83 10.00
CA PRO A 200 -12.18 -16.00 10.66
C PRO A 200 -12.20 -14.54 10.19
N PHE A 201 -11.02 -14.00 9.85
CA PHE A 201 -10.85 -12.65 9.35
C PHE A 201 -10.80 -12.56 7.82
N PHE A 202 -10.58 -13.67 7.10
CA PHE A 202 -10.48 -13.76 5.65
C PHE A 202 -11.47 -14.85 5.15
N PRO A 203 -12.77 -14.53 5.02
CA PRO A 203 -13.77 -15.54 4.71
C PRO A 203 -13.77 -15.91 3.23
N ASP A 204 -14.39 -17.04 2.90
CA ASP A 204 -14.55 -17.51 1.52
C ASP A 204 -15.35 -16.53 0.65
N VAL A 205 -14.94 -16.44 -0.62
CA VAL A 205 -15.66 -15.69 -1.65
C VAL A 205 -16.71 -16.60 -2.26
N THR A 206 -17.98 -16.38 -1.91
CA THR A 206 -19.11 -17.17 -2.42
C THR A 206 -19.67 -16.65 -3.76
N HIS A 207 -19.25 -15.46 -4.20
CA HIS A 207 -19.75 -14.86 -5.45
C HIS A 207 -18.69 -14.02 -6.17
N SER A 208 -18.54 -14.20 -7.48
CA SER A 208 -17.53 -13.52 -8.33
C SER A 208 -17.57 -11.99 -8.23
N LEU A 209 -18.75 -11.38 -8.08
CA LEU A 209 -18.91 -9.93 -7.85
C LEU A 209 -18.24 -9.38 -6.58
N SER A 210 -18.03 -10.21 -5.56
CA SER A 210 -17.28 -9.81 -4.36
C SER A 210 -15.76 -9.81 -4.59
N SER A 211 -15.29 -10.41 -5.70
CA SER A 211 -13.86 -10.56 -6.03
C SER A 211 -13.13 -9.27 -6.39
N LYS A 212 -13.84 -8.14 -6.60
CA LYS A 212 -13.16 -6.86 -6.92
C LYS A 212 -12.10 -6.47 -5.88
N ARG A 213 -12.27 -6.95 -4.63
CA ARG A 213 -11.34 -6.73 -3.52
C ARG A 213 -10.28 -7.84 -3.37
N GLN A 214 -10.49 -9.00 -3.99
CA GLN A 214 -9.58 -10.14 -3.89
C GLN A 214 -9.25 -10.68 -5.29
N PRO A 215 -8.22 -10.13 -5.96
CA PRO A 215 -7.97 -10.40 -7.37
C PRO A 215 -7.65 -11.87 -7.68
N GLN A 216 -7.21 -12.67 -6.70
CA GLN A 216 -7.06 -14.12 -6.84
C GLN A 216 -8.39 -14.87 -7.08
N HIS A 217 -9.54 -14.24 -6.80
CA HIS A 217 -10.87 -14.77 -7.08
C HIS A 217 -11.53 -14.09 -8.30
N THR A 218 -10.84 -13.19 -8.99
CA THR A 218 -11.38 -12.53 -10.20
C THR A 218 -11.15 -13.42 -11.42
N GLY A 219 -12.24 -13.80 -12.09
CA GLY A 219 -12.23 -14.60 -13.33
C GLY A 219 -12.71 -13.82 -14.56
N LEU A 220 -12.78 -14.50 -15.70
CA LEU A 220 -13.24 -13.92 -16.97
C LEU A 220 -14.68 -13.40 -16.88
N ASP A 221 -15.58 -14.12 -16.19
CA ASP A 221 -16.98 -13.71 -16.02
C ASP A 221 -17.13 -12.35 -15.34
N TRP A 222 -16.27 -12.09 -14.34
CA TRP A 222 -16.26 -10.80 -13.66
C TRP A 222 -15.88 -9.68 -14.62
N PHE A 223 -14.82 -9.89 -15.43
CA PHE A 223 -14.40 -8.91 -16.43
C PHE A 223 -15.45 -8.71 -17.51
N ALA A 224 -16.05 -9.78 -18.02
CA ALA A 224 -17.12 -9.68 -19.01
C ALA A 224 -18.26 -8.80 -18.50
N GLN A 225 -18.74 -9.06 -17.29
CA GLN A 225 -19.81 -8.28 -16.70
C GLN A 225 -19.41 -6.82 -16.42
N GLN A 226 -18.19 -6.56 -15.92
CA GLN A 226 -17.75 -5.18 -15.68
C GLN A 226 -17.55 -4.40 -16.98
N TRP A 227 -17.07 -5.05 -18.03
CA TRP A 227 -16.76 -4.40 -19.31
C TRP A 227 -18.01 -4.16 -20.13
N GLN A 228 -19.00 -5.04 -20.07
CA GLN A 228 -20.33 -4.79 -20.61
C GLN A 228 -20.96 -3.55 -19.95
N LYS A 229 -20.92 -3.49 -18.62
CA LYS A 229 -21.39 -2.31 -17.87
C LYS A 229 -20.61 -1.03 -18.22
N GLY A 230 -19.33 -1.17 -18.53
CA GLY A 230 -18.44 -0.07 -18.89
C GLY A 230 -18.40 0.27 -20.39
N GLY A 231 -19.18 -0.39 -21.26
CA GLY A 231 -19.20 -0.11 -22.70
C GLY A 231 -17.98 -0.61 -23.50
N PHE A 232 -17.17 -1.51 -22.93
CA PHE A 232 -15.97 -2.08 -23.58
C PHE A 232 -16.18 -3.49 -24.14
N MET A 233 -17.33 -4.12 -23.87
CA MET A 233 -17.67 -5.45 -24.33
C MET A 233 -19.15 -5.54 -24.68
N ASP A 234 -19.51 -6.26 -25.74
CA ASP A 234 -20.90 -6.49 -26.14
C ASP A 234 -21.54 -7.67 -25.38
N ALA A 235 -22.83 -7.93 -25.63
CA ALA A 235 -23.59 -9.00 -24.99
C ALA A 235 -23.03 -10.40 -25.28
N ASP A 236 -22.35 -10.58 -26.41
CA ASP A 236 -21.73 -11.85 -26.83
C ASP A 236 -20.32 -12.04 -26.23
N GLY A 237 -19.84 -11.10 -25.42
CA GLY A 237 -18.55 -11.20 -24.74
C GLY A 237 -17.36 -10.73 -25.60
N LYS A 238 -17.60 -10.06 -26.73
CA LYS A 238 -16.56 -9.56 -27.61
C LYS A 238 -16.15 -8.14 -27.21
N VAL A 239 -14.84 -7.89 -27.16
CA VAL A 239 -14.30 -6.56 -26.90
C VAL A 239 -14.61 -5.62 -28.06
N ILE A 240 -15.23 -4.48 -27.76
CA ILE A 240 -15.67 -3.49 -28.74
C ILE A 240 -14.91 -2.17 -28.59
N THR A 241 -14.99 -1.34 -29.63
CA THR A 241 -14.56 0.06 -29.58
C THR A 241 -15.62 0.86 -28.83
N HIS A 242 -15.21 1.59 -27.80
CA HIS A 242 -16.10 2.41 -26.98
C HIS A 242 -16.77 3.48 -27.85
N ALA A 243 -18.09 3.62 -27.74
CA ALA A 243 -18.86 4.53 -28.60
C ALA A 243 -18.66 6.01 -28.22
N ASP A 244 -18.54 6.30 -26.92
CA ASP A 244 -18.28 7.65 -26.42
C ASP A 244 -16.77 7.96 -26.40
N ARG A 245 -16.36 8.95 -27.19
CA ARG A 245 -14.97 9.42 -27.28
C ARG A 245 -14.57 10.33 -26.11
N ALA A 246 -15.52 10.81 -25.31
CA ALA A 246 -15.27 11.62 -24.12
C ALA A 246 -14.83 10.78 -22.91
N VAL A 247 -14.90 9.45 -23.00
CA VAL A 247 -14.37 8.57 -21.94
C VAL A 247 -12.88 8.81 -21.76
N GLN A 248 -12.49 8.98 -20.49
CA GLN A 248 -11.10 9.21 -20.13
C GLN A 248 -10.25 7.96 -20.41
N GLY A 249 -9.04 8.15 -20.92
CA GLY A 249 -8.05 7.11 -21.15
C GLY A 249 -7.64 6.35 -19.89
N THR A 250 -7.85 6.94 -18.71
CA THR A 250 -7.71 6.28 -17.41
C THR A 250 -8.59 5.04 -17.25
N ALA A 251 -9.72 4.96 -17.98
CA ALA A 251 -10.54 3.75 -18.04
C ALA A 251 -9.77 2.58 -18.69
N VAL A 252 -9.05 2.83 -19.79
CA VAL A 252 -8.26 1.80 -20.49
C VAL A 252 -7.07 1.38 -19.64
N THR A 253 -6.28 2.33 -19.15
CA THR A 253 -5.10 2.01 -18.33
C THR A 253 -5.47 1.36 -17.00
N GLY A 254 -6.57 1.79 -16.36
CA GLY A 254 -7.10 1.17 -15.14
C GLY A 254 -7.60 -0.26 -15.35
N LEU A 255 -8.29 -0.55 -16.47
CA LEU A 255 -8.71 -1.91 -16.81
C LEU A 255 -7.51 -2.82 -17.11
N ILE A 256 -6.49 -2.33 -17.82
CA ILE A 256 -5.22 -3.05 -18.02
C ILE A 256 -4.55 -3.33 -16.66
N GLY A 257 -4.44 -2.32 -15.80
CA GLY A 257 -3.89 -2.49 -14.45
C GLY A 257 -4.64 -3.54 -13.63
N ARG A 258 -5.98 -3.53 -13.66
CA ARG A 258 -6.80 -4.52 -12.94
C ARG A 258 -6.65 -5.93 -13.50
N MET A 259 -6.66 -6.10 -14.82
CA MET A 259 -6.39 -7.41 -15.44
C MET A 259 -4.99 -7.90 -15.10
N GLY A 260 -4.01 -7.00 -15.12
CA GLY A 260 -2.64 -7.30 -14.74
C GLY A 260 -2.54 -7.79 -13.30
N GLN A 261 -3.23 -7.13 -12.36
CA GLN A 261 -3.30 -7.57 -10.97
C GLN A 261 -3.89 -8.98 -10.85
N THR A 262 -4.95 -9.30 -11.59
CA THR A 262 -5.54 -10.64 -11.61
C THR A 262 -4.62 -11.66 -12.27
N TYR A 263 -4.00 -11.34 -13.40
CA TYR A 263 -3.03 -12.20 -14.08
C TYR A 263 -1.87 -12.52 -13.16
N PHE A 264 -1.33 -11.51 -12.50
CA PHE A 264 -0.27 -11.65 -11.50
C PHE A 264 -0.69 -12.49 -10.29
N ARG A 265 -1.96 -12.53 -9.90
CA ARG A 265 -2.44 -13.38 -8.80
C ARG A 265 -2.86 -14.79 -9.22
N THR A 266 -3.18 -15.04 -10.48
CA THR A 266 -3.80 -16.30 -10.94
C THR A 266 -3.00 -17.05 -11.99
N GLY A 267 -2.09 -16.38 -12.69
CA GLY A 267 -1.42 -16.93 -13.87
C GLY A 267 -2.34 -17.17 -15.07
N ASN A 268 -3.61 -16.72 -15.04
CA ASN A 268 -4.60 -17.06 -16.07
C ASN A 268 -4.17 -16.54 -17.46
N PRO A 269 -3.81 -17.43 -18.41
CA PRO A 269 -3.26 -17.01 -19.70
C PRO A 269 -4.27 -16.30 -20.60
N ALA A 270 -5.58 -16.48 -20.37
CA ALA A 270 -6.66 -15.87 -21.16
C ALA A 270 -6.76 -14.35 -20.98
N LEU A 271 -6.22 -13.81 -19.88
CA LEU A 271 -6.25 -12.36 -19.63
C LEU A 271 -5.32 -11.59 -20.57
N ARG A 272 -4.23 -12.21 -21.03
CA ARG A 272 -3.25 -11.58 -21.92
C ARG A 272 -3.82 -11.15 -23.28
N PRO A 273 -4.47 -12.03 -24.07
CA PRO A 273 -5.10 -11.61 -25.31
C PRO A 273 -6.23 -10.60 -25.08
N LEU A 274 -6.96 -10.69 -23.95
CA LEU A 274 -8.01 -9.74 -23.61
C LEU A 274 -7.46 -8.33 -23.33
N MET A 275 -6.34 -8.23 -22.61
CA MET A 275 -5.58 -6.97 -22.42
C MET A 275 -5.21 -6.33 -23.76
N LYS A 276 -4.69 -7.14 -24.69
CA LYS A 276 -4.29 -6.67 -26.02
C LYS A 276 -5.48 -6.18 -26.85
N GLN A 277 -6.59 -6.92 -26.87
CA GLN A 277 -7.82 -6.53 -27.57
C GLN A 277 -8.39 -5.22 -27.04
N LEU A 278 -8.40 -5.02 -25.72
CA LEU A 278 -8.86 -3.78 -25.10
C LEU A 278 -8.05 -2.58 -25.61
N LEU A 279 -6.72 -2.69 -25.59
CA LEU A 279 -5.83 -1.63 -26.08
C LEU A 279 -6.07 -1.36 -27.57
N ASP A 280 -6.10 -2.40 -28.40
CA ASP A 280 -6.21 -2.24 -29.86
C ASP A 280 -7.53 -1.57 -30.26
N ARG A 281 -8.64 -1.93 -29.60
CA ARG A 281 -9.96 -1.35 -29.89
C ARG A 281 -10.15 0.07 -29.34
N ASN A 282 -9.44 0.42 -28.26
CA ASN A 282 -9.69 1.63 -27.47
C ASN A 282 -8.49 2.55 -27.31
N ARG A 283 -7.40 2.34 -28.06
CA ARG A 283 -6.19 3.19 -28.06
C ARG A 283 -6.49 4.67 -28.22
N HIS A 284 -7.51 5.01 -29.02
CA HIS A 284 -7.92 6.38 -29.28
C HIS A 284 -8.32 7.16 -28.02
N LEU A 285 -8.68 6.46 -26.92
CA LEU A 285 -9.01 7.09 -25.64
C LEU A 285 -7.78 7.47 -24.81
N LEU A 286 -6.60 6.90 -25.07
CA LEU A 286 -5.40 7.11 -24.24
C LEU A 286 -4.96 8.58 -24.17
N ALA A 287 -5.27 9.37 -25.19
CA ALA A 287 -4.95 10.80 -25.23
C ALA A 287 -5.92 11.67 -24.40
N ASN A 288 -7.07 11.13 -23.97
CA ASN A 288 -8.09 11.88 -23.23
C ASN A 288 -7.88 11.72 -21.71
N LEU A 289 -7.14 12.64 -21.09
CA LEU A 289 -6.71 12.49 -19.70
C LEU A 289 -7.69 13.06 -18.66
N GLY A 290 -8.79 13.68 -19.10
CA GLY A 290 -9.70 14.41 -18.20
C GLY A 290 -9.07 15.67 -17.60
N THR A 291 -9.63 16.17 -16.50
CA THR A 291 -9.11 17.32 -15.73
C THR A 291 -8.53 16.84 -14.39
N VAL A 292 -7.73 17.69 -13.72
CA VAL A 292 -7.15 17.29 -12.42
C VAL A 292 -8.27 17.00 -11.41
N HIS A 293 -8.22 15.82 -10.80
CA HIS A 293 -9.06 15.42 -9.69
C HIS A 293 -8.38 15.80 -8.37
N GLY A 294 -9.16 16.15 -7.35
CA GLY A 294 -8.67 16.42 -5.97
C GLY A 294 -8.07 15.15 -5.34
N MET A 295 -8.71 14.59 -4.30
CA MET A 295 -8.29 13.30 -3.70
C MET A 295 -8.65 12.05 -4.54
N GLY A 296 -9.05 12.22 -5.81
CA GLY A 296 -9.42 11.10 -6.68
C GLY A 296 -8.21 10.28 -7.13
N GLY A 297 -8.36 8.95 -7.17
CA GLY A 297 -7.38 8.06 -7.80
C GLY A 297 -7.29 8.32 -9.30
N ARG A 298 -6.09 8.21 -9.88
CA ARG A 298 -5.84 8.38 -11.32
C ARG A 298 -5.19 7.16 -11.94
N GLY A 299 -5.23 7.07 -13.27
CA GLY A 299 -4.72 5.94 -14.05
C GLY A 299 -3.22 5.71 -13.82
N ALA A 300 -2.44 6.77 -13.62
CA ALA A 300 -1.01 6.75 -13.37
C ALA A 300 -0.62 5.94 -12.12
N GLY A 301 -1.52 5.81 -11.14
CA GLY A 301 -1.31 4.94 -9.98
C GLY A 301 -1.14 3.46 -10.35
N HIS A 302 -1.54 3.06 -11.57
CA HIS A 302 -1.38 1.71 -12.11
C HIS A 302 -0.02 1.45 -12.78
N ILE A 303 0.90 2.41 -12.83
CA ILE A 303 2.20 2.26 -13.52
C ILE A 303 3.03 1.08 -12.97
N HIS A 304 2.93 0.78 -11.67
CA HIS A 304 3.60 -0.40 -11.09
C HIS A 304 3.04 -1.73 -11.61
N GLN A 305 1.74 -1.79 -11.96
CA GLN A 305 1.18 -2.95 -12.64
C GLN A 305 1.60 -2.98 -14.10
N TRP A 306 1.67 -1.82 -14.76
CA TRP A 306 2.19 -1.74 -16.12
C TRP A 306 3.64 -2.25 -16.22
N ASP A 307 4.49 -1.89 -15.28
CA ASP A 307 5.88 -2.36 -15.19
C ASP A 307 6.00 -3.89 -15.12
N LEU A 308 5.09 -4.54 -14.38
CA LEU A 308 4.99 -6.01 -14.34
C LEU A 308 4.50 -6.64 -15.66
N LEU A 309 3.82 -5.88 -16.52
CA LEU A 309 3.16 -6.38 -17.73
C LEU A 309 3.89 -6.02 -19.01
N GLU A 310 4.65 -4.92 -19.03
CA GLU A 310 5.18 -4.36 -20.29
C GLU A 310 6.18 -5.27 -20.98
N GLU A 311 6.84 -6.15 -20.22
CA GLU A 311 7.75 -7.16 -20.77
C GLU A 311 7.03 -8.36 -21.40
N LEU A 312 5.71 -8.48 -21.23
CA LEU A 312 4.95 -9.56 -21.85
C LEU A 312 5.04 -9.46 -23.38
N PRO A 313 5.22 -10.59 -24.08
CA PRO A 313 5.42 -10.61 -25.54
C PRO A 313 4.17 -10.23 -26.35
N ILE A 314 3.03 -10.02 -25.69
CA ILE A 314 1.78 -9.56 -26.34
C ILE A 314 1.87 -8.10 -26.78
N TRP A 315 2.80 -7.33 -26.23
CA TRP A 315 2.95 -5.91 -26.52
C TRP A 315 3.99 -5.68 -27.61
N THR A 316 3.64 -4.84 -28.57
CA THR A 316 4.61 -4.21 -29.48
C THR A 316 5.27 -3.00 -28.81
N ASP A 317 6.37 -2.52 -29.37
CA ASP A 317 7.03 -1.32 -28.84
C ASP A 317 6.13 -0.07 -28.98
N ALA A 318 5.28 -0.01 -30.01
CA ALA A 318 4.27 1.02 -30.16
C ALA A 318 3.16 0.93 -29.11
N ASP A 319 2.80 -0.27 -28.65
CA ASP A 319 1.90 -0.46 -27.51
C ASP A 319 2.53 0.11 -26.23
N ARG A 320 3.79 -0.28 -25.99
CA ARG A 320 4.54 0.16 -24.80
C ARG A 320 4.66 1.67 -24.75
N LEU A 321 5.08 2.30 -25.84
CA LEU A 321 5.20 3.75 -25.92
C LEU A 321 3.85 4.44 -25.69
N ALA A 322 2.77 3.93 -26.28
CA ALA A 322 1.44 4.55 -26.12
C ALA A 322 0.93 4.49 -24.68
N VAL A 323 1.00 3.31 -24.04
CA VAL A 323 0.53 3.14 -22.66
C VAL A 323 1.42 3.89 -21.68
N THR A 324 2.74 3.79 -21.84
CA THR A 324 3.71 4.48 -20.96
C THR A 324 3.57 6.00 -21.05
N ASN A 325 3.41 6.56 -22.26
CA ASN A 325 3.18 8.00 -22.42
C ASN A 325 1.82 8.46 -21.92
N ALA A 326 0.77 7.64 -22.04
CA ALA A 326 -0.54 7.96 -21.45
C ALA A 326 -0.47 8.02 -19.92
N LEU A 327 0.25 7.08 -19.30
CA LEU A 327 0.49 7.08 -17.85
C LEU A 327 1.39 8.25 -17.41
N LEU A 328 2.41 8.61 -18.20
CA LEU A 328 3.26 9.77 -17.94
C LEU A 328 2.47 11.08 -18.01
N ALA A 329 1.63 11.23 -19.03
CA ALA A 329 0.82 12.42 -19.20
C ALA A 329 -0.23 12.55 -18.10
N ASP A 330 -0.84 11.45 -17.65
CA ASP A 330 -1.72 11.44 -16.47
C ASP A 330 -0.95 11.77 -15.18
N ALA A 331 0.28 11.27 -15.02
CA ALA A 331 1.16 11.62 -13.88
C ALA A 331 1.50 13.12 -13.86
N ALA A 332 1.75 13.71 -15.03
CA ALA A 332 2.05 15.14 -15.23
C ALA A 332 0.92 16.07 -14.82
N LEU A 333 -0.34 15.63 -14.90
CA LEU A 333 -1.47 16.41 -14.38
C LEU A 333 -1.37 16.66 -12.85
N GLY A 334 -0.62 15.84 -12.10
CA GLY A 334 -0.31 16.06 -10.67
C GLY A 334 -1.38 15.58 -9.69
N HIS A 335 -1.61 16.18 -8.55
CA HIS A 335 -2.81 15.91 -7.75
C HIS A 335 -3.26 17.26 -7.20
N GLU A 336 -4.13 17.28 -6.19
CA GLU A 336 -4.42 18.50 -5.46
C GLU A 336 -3.12 19.27 -5.13
N ARG A 337 -3.11 20.55 -5.50
CA ARG A 337 -2.02 21.48 -5.23
C ARG A 337 -2.06 21.86 -3.76
N ARG A 338 -0.92 21.77 -3.10
CA ARG A 338 -0.76 22.00 -1.66
C ARG A 338 0.47 22.87 -1.42
N ALA A 339 0.54 23.51 -0.26
CA ALA A 339 1.64 24.39 0.13
C ALA A 339 3.02 23.71 0.00
N PHE A 340 3.11 22.40 0.29
CA PHE A 340 4.36 21.66 0.19
C PHE A 340 5.00 21.70 -1.20
N HIS A 341 4.22 21.85 -2.28
CA HIS A 341 4.77 21.90 -3.64
C HIS A 341 5.67 23.13 -3.80
N GLN A 342 5.19 24.30 -3.36
CA GLN A 342 5.97 25.55 -3.39
C GLN A 342 7.14 25.50 -2.40
N GLN A 343 6.93 24.90 -1.23
CA GLN A 343 7.99 24.73 -0.22
C GLN A 343 9.15 23.89 -0.75
N VAL A 344 8.86 22.75 -1.38
CA VAL A 344 9.87 21.85 -1.96
C VAL A 344 10.55 22.50 -3.17
N ALA A 345 9.81 23.24 -3.99
CA ALA A 345 10.41 24.07 -5.04
C ALA A 345 11.38 25.12 -4.49
N GLY A 346 11.07 25.70 -3.32
CA GLY A 346 11.94 26.58 -2.54
C GLY A 346 13.09 25.88 -1.80
N GLY A 347 13.26 24.57 -1.97
CA GLY A 347 14.35 23.78 -1.40
C GLY A 347 14.08 23.21 0.00
N MET A 348 12.83 23.17 0.46
CA MET A 348 12.47 22.47 1.69
C MET A 348 12.58 20.95 1.50
N THR A 349 13.04 20.27 2.54
CA THR A 349 13.28 18.81 2.56
C THR A 349 12.43 18.09 3.60
N GLN A 350 11.64 18.83 4.37
CA GLN A 350 10.66 18.33 5.32
C GLN A 350 9.45 19.27 5.31
N CYS A 351 8.26 18.74 5.07
CA CYS A 351 7.01 19.51 5.02
C CYS A 351 5.91 18.77 5.81
N VAL A 352 5.08 19.49 6.56
CA VAL A 352 3.96 18.90 7.31
C VAL A 352 2.64 19.32 6.68
N ASP A 353 1.82 18.33 6.34
CA ASP A 353 0.47 18.51 5.81
C ASP A 353 -0.42 17.35 6.28
N GLU A 354 -1.73 17.52 6.21
CA GLU A 354 -2.73 16.54 6.64
C GLU A 354 -2.97 15.43 5.61
N ASN A 355 -3.98 14.58 5.81
CA ASN A 355 -4.41 13.52 4.89
C ASN A 355 -4.41 13.94 3.41
N HIS A 356 -4.89 15.13 3.04
CA HIS A 356 -4.88 15.60 1.64
C HIS A 356 -3.46 15.72 1.09
N GLY A 357 -2.53 16.29 1.89
CA GLY A 357 -1.14 16.45 1.49
C GLY A 357 -0.40 15.12 1.41
N THR A 358 -0.57 14.26 2.41
CA THR A 358 0.03 12.91 2.40
C THR A 358 -0.54 12.03 1.29
N PHE A 359 -1.83 12.15 0.97
CA PHE A 359 -2.43 11.49 -0.18
C PHE A 359 -1.83 12.01 -1.49
N SER A 360 -1.77 13.33 -1.69
CA SER A 360 -1.17 13.96 -2.87
C SER A 360 0.27 13.50 -3.07
N ALA A 361 1.07 13.48 -2.00
CA ALA A 361 2.44 12.98 -2.01
C ALA A 361 2.55 11.48 -2.32
N LEU A 362 1.73 10.62 -1.70
CA LEU A 362 1.76 9.17 -1.95
C LEU A 362 1.34 8.84 -3.39
N ARG A 363 0.34 9.53 -3.92
CA ARG A 363 -0.10 9.31 -5.30
C ARG A 363 0.94 9.78 -6.31
N SER A 364 1.61 10.89 -6.02
CA SER A 364 2.78 11.32 -6.80
C SER A 364 3.90 10.29 -6.76
N LEU A 365 4.23 9.71 -5.59
CA LEU A 365 5.17 8.58 -5.51
C LEU A 365 4.75 7.43 -6.42
N GLN A 366 3.50 6.96 -6.29
CA GLN A 366 2.98 5.83 -7.06
C GLN A 366 3.05 6.07 -8.57
N ALA A 367 2.74 7.29 -9.02
CA ALA A 367 2.75 7.67 -10.43
C ALA A 367 4.16 7.90 -10.99
N TRP A 368 5.08 8.45 -10.20
CA TRP A 368 6.37 8.94 -10.69
C TRP A 368 7.55 8.03 -10.42
N GLN A 369 7.50 7.12 -9.45
CA GLN A 369 8.64 6.26 -9.08
C GLN A 369 9.18 5.41 -10.25
N TYR A 370 8.30 4.97 -11.16
CA TYR A 370 8.70 4.23 -12.36
C TYR A 370 9.50 5.12 -13.33
N PHE A 371 9.05 6.35 -13.52
CA PHE A 371 9.73 7.32 -14.38
C PHE A 371 11.03 7.79 -13.75
N ASP A 372 11.07 8.02 -12.44
CA ASP A 372 12.31 8.31 -11.72
C ASP A 372 13.37 7.22 -11.93
N ARG A 373 12.94 5.96 -11.86
CA ARG A 373 13.80 4.80 -12.04
C ARG A 373 14.29 4.58 -13.48
N HIS A 374 13.40 4.70 -14.46
CA HIS A 374 13.68 4.27 -15.84
C HIS A 374 13.82 5.40 -16.86
N TYR A 375 13.30 6.59 -16.54
CA TYR A 375 13.28 7.78 -17.40
C TYR A 375 13.56 9.06 -16.57
N PRO A 376 14.70 9.11 -15.86
CA PRO A 376 14.98 10.19 -14.91
C PRO A 376 14.94 11.55 -15.60
N SER A 377 14.23 12.49 -14.99
CA SER A 377 14.01 13.84 -15.49
C SER A 377 13.88 14.81 -14.32
N ALA A 378 13.98 16.12 -14.61
CA ALA A 378 13.72 17.14 -13.59
C ALA A 378 12.29 17.04 -13.00
N ALA A 379 11.33 16.54 -13.78
CA ALA A 379 9.97 16.31 -13.31
C ALA A 379 9.91 15.14 -12.32
N SER A 380 10.48 13.97 -12.66
CA SER A 380 10.47 12.82 -11.76
C SER A 380 11.22 13.11 -10.46
N ASP A 381 12.38 13.78 -10.53
CA ASP A 381 13.14 14.21 -9.35
C ASP A 381 12.31 15.10 -8.41
N TYR A 382 11.68 16.14 -8.97
CA TYR A 382 10.84 17.06 -8.20
C TYR A 382 9.72 16.32 -7.45
N TRP A 383 9.06 15.37 -8.10
CA TRP A 383 7.97 14.61 -7.50
C TRP A 383 8.45 13.61 -6.45
N MET A 384 9.64 13.01 -6.62
CA MET A 384 10.26 12.21 -5.57
C MET A 384 10.65 13.05 -4.36
N ARG A 385 11.21 14.25 -4.57
CA ARG A 385 11.51 15.20 -3.49
C ARG A 385 10.25 15.64 -2.74
N CYS A 386 9.15 15.85 -3.45
CA CYS A 386 7.85 16.13 -2.82
C CYS A 386 7.41 15.01 -1.88
N ALA A 387 7.47 13.76 -2.34
CA ALA A 387 7.13 12.61 -1.51
C ALA A 387 8.06 12.51 -0.29
N ASP A 388 9.37 12.61 -0.51
CA ASP A 388 10.38 12.53 0.56
C ASP A 388 10.17 13.59 1.63
N ALA A 389 9.90 14.84 1.23
CA ALA A 389 9.71 15.94 2.17
C ALA A 389 8.45 15.78 3.02
N VAL A 390 7.32 15.39 2.42
CA VAL A 390 6.06 15.21 3.15
C VAL A 390 6.18 14.06 4.16
N PHE A 391 6.77 12.92 3.76
CA PHE A 391 6.88 11.78 4.65
C PHE A 391 8.02 11.92 5.68
N ALA A 392 9.04 12.74 5.42
CA ALA A 392 9.97 13.19 6.46
C ALA A 392 9.27 14.03 7.54
N GLY A 393 8.23 14.80 7.18
CA GLY A 393 7.40 15.53 8.13
C GLY A 393 6.55 14.58 8.97
N GLN A 394 5.88 13.62 8.35
CA GLN A 394 5.08 12.62 9.07
C GLN A 394 5.92 11.73 9.99
N ALA A 395 7.18 11.47 9.64
CA ALA A 395 8.09 10.66 10.43
C ALA A 395 8.84 11.44 11.53
N SER A 396 8.43 12.67 11.85
CA SER A 396 9.14 13.57 12.78
C SER A 396 8.61 13.61 14.20
N THR A 397 7.44 13.01 14.49
CA THR A 397 6.79 13.11 15.79
C THR A 397 5.93 11.89 16.10
N PHE A 398 5.73 11.63 17.39
CA PHE A 398 4.77 10.67 17.95
C PHE A 398 3.35 11.23 18.07
N GLN A 399 3.16 12.53 17.80
CA GLN A 399 1.87 13.17 17.73
C GLN A 399 1.28 12.96 16.33
N ILE A 400 0.18 12.22 16.23
CA ILE A 400 -0.59 12.18 14.97
C ILE A 400 -1.12 13.59 14.73
N LEU A 401 -0.93 14.09 13.50
CA LEU A 401 -1.33 15.44 13.14
C LEU A 401 -2.85 15.61 13.29
N GLU A 402 -3.66 14.74 12.68
CA GLU A 402 -5.11 14.90 12.64
C GLU A 402 -5.81 14.51 13.94
N ASP A 403 -6.84 15.30 14.31
CA ASP A 403 -7.68 15.06 15.49
C ASP A 403 -9.11 14.69 15.06
N ALA A 404 -9.23 13.57 14.36
CA ALA A 404 -10.53 13.04 13.96
C ALA A 404 -10.46 11.54 13.76
N SER A 405 -11.36 10.80 14.42
CA SER A 405 -11.37 9.34 14.37
C SER A 405 -11.58 8.80 12.95
N GLY A 406 -12.33 9.55 12.12
CA GLY A 406 -12.59 9.27 10.72
C GLY A 406 -11.40 9.50 9.78
N TYR A 407 -10.36 10.24 10.21
CA TYR A 407 -9.26 10.68 9.35
C TYR A 407 -7.84 10.32 9.84
N LEU A 408 -7.62 10.21 11.14
CA LEU A 408 -6.26 10.11 11.72
C LEU A 408 -5.42 8.92 11.22
N CYS A 409 -6.07 7.90 10.65
CA CYS A 409 -5.39 6.73 10.12
C CYS A 409 -4.74 6.96 8.73
N TYR A 410 -5.17 7.97 7.97
CA TYR A 410 -4.76 8.14 6.58
C TYR A 410 -3.30 8.57 6.41
N ALA A 411 -2.85 9.59 7.16
CA ALA A 411 -1.47 10.05 7.10
C ALA A 411 -0.47 8.97 7.61
N PRO A 412 -0.69 8.31 8.76
CA PRO A 412 0.11 7.18 9.21
C PRO A 412 0.15 6.00 8.21
N ASN A 413 -0.99 5.61 7.63
CA ASN A 413 -1.05 4.55 6.60
C ASN A 413 -0.25 4.94 5.35
N SER A 414 -0.40 6.18 4.89
CA SER A 414 0.34 6.71 3.74
C SER A 414 1.85 6.72 4.00
N THR A 415 2.26 7.05 5.22
CA THR A 415 3.67 7.07 5.63
C THR A 415 4.29 5.68 5.65
N MET A 416 3.57 4.66 6.15
CA MET A 416 4.02 3.27 6.05
C MET A 416 4.09 2.79 4.60
N SER A 417 3.09 3.13 3.77
CA SER A 417 3.12 2.81 2.35
C SER A 417 4.33 3.43 1.64
N TYR A 418 4.67 4.68 1.95
CA TYR A 418 5.89 5.33 1.48
C TYR A 418 7.15 4.61 1.97
N ALA A 419 7.26 4.35 3.27
CA ALA A 419 8.44 3.75 3.89
C ALA A 419 8.75 2.33 3.39
N LEU A 420 7.72 1.59 2.95
CA LEU A 420 7.90 0.28 2.32
C LEU A 420 8.26 0.42 0.82
N ALA A 421 7.69 1.38 0.11
CA ALA A 421 7.94 1.58 -1.33
C ALA A 421 9.30 2.24 -1.63
N ARG A 422 9.68 3.21 -0.80
CA ARG A 422 11.02 3.81 -0.74
C ARG A 422 11.65 3.23 0.51
N PRO A 423 12.74 2.45 0.46
CA PRO A 423 13.34 1.78 1.63
C PRO A 423 13.96 2.78 2.61
N ASN A 424 13.09 3.59 3.22
CA ASN A 424 13.32 4.62 4.20
C ASN A 424 12.41 4.27 5.38
N LEU A 425 12.90 3.33 6.18
CA LEU A 425 12.15 2.73 7.27
C LEU A 425 12.13 3.57 8.54
N ARG A 426 12.62 4.83 8.51
CA ARG A 426 12.70 5.69 9.71
C ARG A 426 11.42 5.69 10.54
N TYR A 427 10.26 5.81 9.90
CA TYR A 427 8.96 5.81 10.58
C TYR A 427 8.68 4.53 11.38
N PHE A 428 9.20 3.40 10.88
CA PHE A 428 9.18 2.12 11.58
C PHE A 428 10.33 2.00 12.59
N GLU A 429 11.57 2.29 12.21
CA GLU A 429 12.76 2.14 13.05
C GLU A 429 12.71 3.03 14.31
N SER A 430 12.07 4.20 14.24
CA SER A 430 11.88 5.08 15.40
C SER A 430 10.76 4.66 16.34
N GLY A 431 9.95 3.65 15.99
CA GLY A 431 8.79 3.22 16.77
C GLY A 431 7.55 4.12 16.63
N ILE A 432 7.60 5.19 15.81
CA ILE A 432 6.45 6.08 15.58
C ILE A 432 5.28 5.30 14.94
N ALA A 433 5.55 4.47 13.94
CA ALA A 433 4.50 3.67 13.28
C ALA A 433 3.75 2.76 14.27
N LEU A 434 4.49 2.10 15.17
CA LEU A 434 3.90 1.25 16.21
C LEU A 434 3.07 2.08 17.19
N HIS A 435 3.59 3.25 17.56
CA HIS A 435 2.89 4.16 18.45
C HIS A 435 1.56 4.64 17.86
N HIS A 436 1.56 5.11 16.61
CA HIS A 436 0.35 5.57 15.94
C HIS A 436 -0.68 4.44 15.73
N ALA A 437 -0.24 3.23 15.38
CA ALA A 437 -1.12 2.07 15.29
C ALA A 437 -1.77 1.72 16.63
N ARG A 438 -1.01 1.79 17.73
CA ARG A 438 -1.53 1.56 19.09
C ARG A 438 -2.52 2.64 19.53
N LEU A 439 -2.24 3.91 19.25
CA LEU A 439 -3.16 5.02 19.53
C LEU A 439 -4.53 4.77 18.86
N VAL A 440 -4.54 4.44 17.57
CA VAL A 440 -5.78 4.13 16.84
C VAL A 440 -6.50 2.90 17.42
N ALA A 441 -5.77 1.85 17.79
CA ALA A 441 -6.37 0.67 18.42
C ALA A 441 -7.00 0.98 19.79
N LEU A 442 -6.41 1.91 20.54
CA LEU A 442 -6.86 2.30 21.88
C LEU A 442 -8.06 3.23 21.85
N ALA A 443 -7.96 4.32 21.09
CA ALA A 443 -8.86 5.46 21.18
C ALA A 443 -9.87 5.57 20.03
N CYS A 444 -9.62 4.96 18.88
CA CYS A 444 -10.51 5.08 17.71
C CYS A 444 -11.36 3.83 17.48
N MET A 445 -11.24 2.81 18.34
CA MET A 445 -11.97 1.56 18.21
C MET A 445 -12.55 1.11 19.56
N ASN A 446 -13.87 0.95 19.62
CA ASN A 446 -14.53 0.41 20.81
C ASN A 446 -14.47 -1.13 20.89
N ASN A 447 -15.06 -1.72 21.93
CA ASN A 447 -15.06 -3.19 22.15
C ASN A 447 -15.76 -4.00 21.04
N LEU A 448 -16.62 -3.36 20.25
CA LEU A 448 -17.33 -3.98 19.12
C LEU A 448 -16.51 -3.94 17.82
N GLY A 449 -15.39 -3.22 17.81
CA GLY A 449 -14.57 -2.99 16.63
C GLY A 449 -15.03 -1.83 15.75
N PHE A 450 -16.01 -1.04 16.21
CA PHE A 450 -16.50 0.14 15.51
C PHE A 450 -15.69 1.38 15.87
N ASP A 451 -15.72 2.36 14.97
CA ASP A 451 -15.18 3.69 15.21
C ASP A 451 -15.87 4.32 16.44
N THR A 452 -15.10 5.05 17.23
CA THR A 452 -15.56 5.68 18.47
C THR A 452 -16.22 7.03 18.23
N GLY A 453 -15.83 7.73 17.17
CA GLY A 453 -16.30 9.09 16.92
C GLY A 453 -15.55 10.12 17.77
N PHE A 454 -15.07 11.17 17.11
CA PHE A 454 -14.56 12.47 17.59
C PHE A 454 -13.97 13.21 16.39
N GLY A 455 -13.98 14.54 16.40
CA GLY A 455 -13.73 15.33 15.19
C GLY A 455 -14.62 14.87 14.01
N ASP A 456 -14.18 15.14 12.78
CA ASP A 456 -14.93 14.73 11.59
C ASP A 456 -14.92 13.19 11.45
N SER A 457 -16.04 12.55 11.78
CA SER A 457 -16.20 11.10 11.84
C SER A 457 -17.55 10.65 11.27
N PRO A 458 -17.72 10.63 9.93
CA PRO A 458 -19.00 10.30 9.32
C PRO A 458 -19.34 8.80 9.29
N ASN A 459 -18.40 7.90 9.63
CA ASN A 459 -18.55 6.46 9.44
C ASN A 459 -18.33 5.66 10.72
N ILE A 460 -19.32 4.87 11.13
CA ILE A 460 -19.19 3.88 12.22
C ILE A 460 -18.25 2.72 11.85
N VAL A 461 -18.23 2.33 10.58
CA VAL A 461 -17.42 1.21 10.07
C VAL A 461 -16.21 1.76 9.32
N GLN A 462 -15.01 1.53 9.86
CA GLN A 462 -13.79 2.14 9.35
C GLN A 462 -12.72 1.11 8.95
N PRO A 463 -12.71 0.63 7.68
CA PRO A 463 -11.73 -0.32 7.18
C PRO A 463 -10.29 0.21 7.21
N ALA A 464 -10.11 1.54 7.16
CA ALA A 464 -8.78 2.17 7.16
C ALA A 464 -7.99 1.89 8.46
N PHE A 465 -8.67 1.54 9.56
CA PHE A 465 -8.00 1.02 10.76
C PHE A 465 -7.26 -0.28 10.48
N PHE A 466 -7.82 -1.19 9.69
CA PHE A 466 -7.12 -2.42 9.30
C PHE A 466 -5.92 -2.09 8.43
N GLU A 467 -6.08 -1.16 7.50
CA GLU A 467 -5.03 -0.72 6.58
C GLU A 467 -3.87 -0.03 7.29
N LEU A 468 -4.13 0.60 8.44
CA LEU A 468 -3.10 1.12 9.32
C LEU A 468 -2.45 0.04 10.18
N LEU A 469 -3.25 -0.75 10.89
CA LEU A 469 -2.76 -1.69 11.90
C LEU A 469 -2.02 -2.88 11.27
N ALA A 470 -2.45 -3.37 10.10
CA ALA A 470 -1.87 -4.57 9.50
C ALA A 470 -0.41 -4.41 9.06
N PRO A 471 0.02 -3.33 8.36
CA PRO A 471 1.43 -3.10 8.06
C PRO A 471 2.31 -2.98 9.32
N ALA A 472 1.82 -2.31 10.37
CA ALA A 472 2.53 -2.23 11.64
C ALA A 472 2.62 -3.60 12.32
N ALA A 473 1.51 -4.34 12.42
CA ALA A 473 1.49 -5.69 12.97
C ALA A 473 2.48 -6.61 12.26
N TRP A 474 2.55 -6.52 10.92
CA TRP A 474 3.46 -7.30 10.09
C TRP A 474 4.92 -6.91 10.30
N TYR A 475 5.28 -5.63 10.17
CA TYR A 475 6.66 -5.18 10.30
C TYR A 475 7.25 -5.50 11.68
N TYR A 476 6.52 -5.18 12.75
CA TYR A 476 6.97 -5.43 14.13
C TYR A 476 6.71 -6.85 14.62
N ARG A 477 5.99 -7.66 13.84
CA ARG A 477 5.45 -8.96 14.27
C ARG A 477 4.72 -8.86 15.62
N ASP A 478 4.00 -7.75 15.86
CA ASP A 478 3.37 -7.43 17.16
C ASP A 478 2.12 -8.31 17.36
N PRO A 479 2.10 -9.23 18.36
CA PRO A 479 1.00 -10.16 18.53
C PRO A 479 -0.28 -9.49 19.07
N ARG A 480 -0.17 -8.31 19.69
CA ARG A 480 -1.32 -7.54 20.19
C ARG A 480 -2.07 -6.90 19.04
N LEU A 481 -1.34 -6.25 18.12
CA LEU A 481 -1.95 -5.72 16.90
C LEU A 481 -2.56 -6.85 16.05
N TYR A 482 -1.89 -7.99 15.94
CA TYR A 482 -2.46 -9.16 15.27
C TYR A 482 -3.76 -9.63 15.92
N TRP A 483 -3.86 -9.57 17.24
CA TRP A 483 -5.10 -9.90 17.94
C TRP A 483 -6.23 -8.93 17.58
N VAL A 484 -5.96 -7.62 17.58
CA VAL A 484 -6.96 -6.60 17.23
C VAL A 484 -7.46 -6.79 15.78
N ILE A 485 -6.56 -6.90 14.80
CA ILE A 485 -6.94 -7.00 13.39
C ILE A 485 -7.62 -8.34 13.03
N ARG A 486 -7.44 -9.39 13.84
CA ARG A 486 -8.08 -10.70 13.62
C ARG A 486 -9.40 -10.86 14.38
N ASN A 487 -9.55 -10.23 15.54
CA ASN A 487 -10.70 -10.46 16.43
C ASN A 487 -11.71 -9.32 16.48
N LYS A 488 -11.30 -8.07 16.20
CA LYS A 488 -12.17 -6.89 16.30
C LYS A 488 -12.60 -6.37 14.94
N LEU A 489 -11.65 -5.98 14.10
CA LEU A 489 -11.95 -5.36 12.81
C LEU A 489 -12.77 -6.21 11.83
N PRO A 490 -12.58 -7.54 11.72
CA PRO A 490 -13.35 -8.33 10.77
C PRO A 490 -14.84 -8.38 11.11
N ARG A 491 -15.18 -8.37 12.41
CA ARG A 491 -16.58 -8.33 12.88
C ARG A 491 -17.28 -7.04 12.44
N ALA A 492 -16.59 -5.91 12.58
CA ALA A 492 -17.13 -4.60 12.22
C ALA A 492 -17.11 -4.32 10.71
N CYS A 493 -16.03 -4.69 10.02
CA CYS A 493 -15.76 -4.24 8.65
C CYS A 493 -16.01 -5.32 7.56
N GLY A 494 -16.09 -6.59 7.93
CA GLY A 494 -16.22 -7.71 6.99
C GLY A 494 -15.18 -7.67 5.86
N LEU A 495 -15.60 -8.00 4.63
CA LEU A 495 -14.73 -8.00 3.44
C LEU A 495 -14.20 -6.62 3.01
N ARG A 496 -14.56 -5.52 3.69
CA ARG A 496 -14.04 -4.18 3.36
C ARG A 496 -12.57 -4.02 3.76
N ILE A 497 -12.03 -4.87 4.63
CA ILE A 497 -10.62 -4.81 5.07
C ILE A 497 -9.62 -5.31 4.02
N PHE A 498 -10.07 -6.05 3.01
CA PHE A 498 -9.22 -6.56 1.92
C PHE A 498 -9.24 -5.67 0.68
N GLN A 499 -9.44 -4.36 0.82
CA GLN A 499 -9.39 -3.44 -0.32
C GLN A 499 -7.99 -3.30 -0.89
N ASN A 500 -6.98 -3.42 -0.04
CA ASN A 500 -5.58 -3.30 -0.39
C ASN A 500 -4.84 -4.63 -0.22
N SER A 501 -3.79 -4.84 -1.01
CA SER A 501 -2.91 -6.00 -0.86
C SER A 501 -1.95 -5.77 0.31
N LEU A 502 -2.34 -6.21 1.50
CA LEU A 502 -1.58 -6.07 2.74
C LEU A 502 -0.90 -7.40 3.09
N ALA A 503 0.36 -7.36 3.50
CA ALA A 503 1.10 -8.53 3.94
C ALA A 503 0.55 -9.04 5.28
N PHE A 504 0.48 -10.37 5.41
CA PHE A 504 -0.03 -11.00 6.62
C PHE A 504 0.82 -12.22 7.01
N ASP A 505 1.18 -12.31 8.29
CA ASP A 505 1.97 -13.41 8.85
C ASP A 505 1.15 -14.24 9.85
N LEU A 506 0.76 -15.45 9.43
CA LEU A 506 0.02 -16.38 10.29
C LEU A 506 0.90 -17.07 11.33
N THR A 507 2.23 -16.97 11.22
CA THR A 507 3.15 -17.56 12.21
C THR A 507 3.20 -16.76 13.51
N VAL A 508 2.70 -15.52 13.49
CA VAL A 508 2.53 -14.72 14.72
C VAL A 508 1.23 -15.14 15.40
N GLU A 509 1.37 -15.74 16.58
CA GLU A 509 0.25 -16.11 17.44
C GLU A 509 -0.35 -14.86 18.09
N PRO A 510 -1.63 -14.55 17.86
CA PRO A 510 -2.26 -13.35 18.42
C PRO A 510 -2.38 -13.43 19.95
N VAL A 511 -2.02 -12.35 20.63
CA VAL A 511 -2.14 -12.23 22.10
C VAL A 511 -3.11 -11.10 22.42
N ARG A 512 -4.15 -11.39 23.21
CA ARG A 512 -5.10 -10.36 23.64
C ARG A 512 -4.35 -9.29 24.47
N PRO A 513 -4.47 -7.99 24.14
CA PRO A 513 -3.74 -6.94 24.84
C PRO A 513 -4.44 -6.54 26.13
N ASP A 514 -4.37 -7.39 27.15
CA ASP A 514 -4.99 -7.10 28.46
C ASP A 514 -4.27 -5.93 29.17
N GLU A 515 -3.02 -5.63 28.82
CA GLU A 515 -2.31 -4.43 29.26
C GLU A 515 -2.83 -3.12 28.63
N TRP A 516 -3.76 -3.20 27.66
CA TRP A 516 -4.45 -2.06 27.03
C TRP A 516 -5.87 -1.87 27.60
N THR A 517 -6.05 -2.23 28.86
CA THR A 517 -7.30 -2.09 29.61
C THR A 517 -7.08 -1.21 30.86
N GLY A 518 -8.16 -0.87 31.56
CA GLY A 518 -8.17 0.10 32.66
C GLY A 518 -8.32 1.54 32.15
N LEU A 519 -7.78 2.49 32.92
CA LEU A 519 -7.72 3.91 32.57
C LEU A 519 -6.39 4.20 31.87
N ILE A 520 -6.46 4.64 30.62
CA ILE A 520 -5.31 4.94 29.78
C ILE A 520 -5.37 6.40 29.38
N GLN A 521 -4.35 7.16 29.79
CA GLN A 521 -4.14 8.52 29.33
C GLN A 521 -3.24 8.52 28.09
N ILE A 522 -3.77 9.03 26.99
CA ILE A 522 -2.99 9.33 25.79
C ILE A 522 -2.58 10.80 25.90
N PRO A 523 -1.30 11.12 26.16
CA PRO A 523 -0.85 12.50 26.33
C PRO A 523 -0.77 13.24 24.99
N ILE A 524 -0.57 14.56 25.06
CA ILE A 524 -0.15 15.37 23.92
C ILE A 524 1.39 15.27 23.81
N TYR A 525 1.89 14.83 22.66
CA TYR A 525 3.32 14.70 22.41
C TYR A 525 3.87 15.94 21.71
N ASP A 526 5.17 16.20 21.93
CA ASP A 526 5.87 17.28 21.25
C ASP A 526 5.86 17.09 19.72
N ALA A 527 5.58 18.16 19.01
CA ALA A 527 5.52 18.21 17.56
C ALA A 527 6.42 19.36 17.07
N PRO A 528 7.56 19.08 16.43
CA PRO A 528 8.56 20.10 16.11
C PRO A 528 8.12 21.05 14.98
N LEU A 529 7.00 20.74 14.33
CA LEU A 529 6.43 21.45 13.19
C LEU A 529 4.90 21.47 13.28
N ALA A 530 4.29 22.62 13.00
CA ALA A 530 2.85 22.74 12.86
C ALA A 530 2.38 22.37 11.44
N LYS A 531 1.06 22.23 11.25
CA LYS A 531 0.47 22.06 9.92
C LYS A 531 0.86 23.23 9.02
N GLY A 532 1.39 22.93 7.83
CA GLY A 532 1.83 23.92 6.85
C GLY A 532 3.27 24.38 7.06
N ASP A 533 3.95 23.99 8.13
CA ASP A 533 5.37 24.30 8.31
C ASP A 533 6.26 23.42 7.43
N ALA A 534 7.45 23.95 7.14
CA ALA A 534 8.49 23.23 6.42
C ALA A 534 9.90 23.64 6.88
N ARG A 535 10.88 22.75 6.66
CA ARG A 535 12.29 22.96 7.00
C ARG A 535 13.20 22.52 5.85
N LYS A 536 14.37 23.16 5.76
CA LYS A 536 15.47 22.73 4.88
C LYS A 536 16.33 21.64 5.52
N VAL A 537 16.44 21.66 6.84
CA VAL A 537 17.16 20.64 7.63
C VAL A 537 16.11 19.90 8.45
N PRO A 538 15.89 18.60 8.20
CA PRO A 538 14.87 17.84 8.92
C PRO A 538 15.13 17.81 10.43
N VAL A 539 14.06 17.94 11.20
CA VAL A 539 14.05 17.77 12.67
C VAL A 539 13.19 16.57 13.01
N TYR A 540 13.64 15.75 13.95
CA TYR A 540 12.94 14.57 14.45
C TYR A 540 12.88 14.65 15.97
N ALA A 541 11.67 14.70 16.52
CA ALA A 541 11.47 14.79 17.96
C ALA A 541 11.60 13.41 18.61
N GLU A 542 12.26 13.39 19.78
CA GLU A 542 12.15 12.28 20.71
C GLU A 542 10.72 12.18 21.26
N LYS A 543 10.34 11.00 21.75
CA LYS A 543 9.03 10.83 22.37
C LYS A 543 8.97 11.57 23.71
N SER A 544 8.43 12.78 23.69
CA SER A 544 8.28 13.63 24.86
C SER A 544 6.85 14.17 24.97
N VAL A 545 6.38 14.32 26.21
CA VAL A 545 5.04 14.84 26.53
C VAL A 545 5.15 16.34 26.74
N VAL A 546 4.24 17.11 26.14
CA VAL A 546 4.22 18.59 26.25
C VAL A 546 3.96 19.02 27.69
N ASP A 547 2.91 18.48 28.29
CA ASP A 547 2.53 18.71 29.67
C ASP A 547 1.81 17.45 30.20
N PRO A 548 2.30 16.79 31.27
CA PRO A 548 1.65 15.63 31.87
C PRO A 548 0.23 15.89 32.40
N ALA A 549 -0.13 17.14 32.68
CA ALA A 549 -1.48 17.53 33.10
C ALA A 549 -2.47 17.58 31.92
N LEU A 550 -1.98 17.64 30.69
CA LEU A 550 -2.80 17.62 29.47
C LEU A 550 -2.92 16.19 28.93
N PHE A 551 -4.03 15.93 28.24
CA PHE A 551 -4.25 14.68 27.54
C PHE A 551 -4.90 14.95 26.18
N ASN A 552 -4.56 14.12 25.21
CA ASN A 552 -5.25 14.07 23.93
C ASN A 552 -6.56 13.29 24.07
N LYS A 553 -6.49 12.07 24.64
CA LYS A 553 -7.66 11.21 24.89
C LYS A 553 -7.51 10.51 26.24
N LEU A 554 -8.62 10.30 26.95
CA LEU A 554 -8.69 9.34 28.05
C LEU A 554 -9.56 8.16 27.63
N VAL A 555 -9.02 6.96 27.76
CA VAL A 555 -9.74 5.72 27.47
C VAL A 555 -9.97 4.97 28.77
N PHE A 556 -11.22 4.64 29.07
CA PHE A 556 -11.56 3.63 30.05
C PHE A 556 -12.00 2.37 29.31
N ARG A 557 -11.30 1.26 29.49
CA ARG A 557 -11.67 -0.03 28.89
C ARG A 557 -11.60 -1.10 29.95
N GLU A 558 -12.74 -1.60 30.42
CA GLU A 558 -12.80 -2.65 31.45
C GLU A 558 -12.09 -3.92 31.00
N ASN A 559 -12.41 -4.37 29.79
CA ASN A 559 -11.82 -5.52 29.12
C ASN A 559 -12.11 -5.41 27.61
N TRP A 560 -11.68 -6.40 26.84
CA TRP A 560 -11.95 -6.46 25.40
C TRP A 560 -13.19 -7.26 25.03
N ASP A 561 -14.02 -7.70 25.96
CA ASP A 561 -15.22 -8.47 25.63
C ASP A 561 -16.29 -7.54 25.04
N THR A 562 -17.18 -8.07 24.20
CA THR A 562 -18.21 -7.25 23.54
C THR A 562 -19.20 -6.63 24.53
N ASP A 563 -19.36 -7.25 25.70
CA ASP A 563 -20.24 -6.76 26.77
C ASP A 563 -19.53 -5.86 27.78
N GLY A 564 -18.19 -5.83 27.77
CA GLY A 564 -17.39 -5.01 28.68
C GLY A 564 -17.51 -3.52 28.38
N GLN A 565 -17.30 -2.71 29.42
CA GLN A 565 -17.40 -1.25 29.30
C GLN A 565 -16.21 -0.64 28.55
N TYR A 566 -16.51 0.29 27.65
CA TYR A 566 -15.56 1.18 27.00
C TYR A 566 -16.09 2.60 27.04
N MET A 567 -15.27 3.56 27.43
CA MET A 567 -15.58 4.99 27.38
C MET A 567 -14.38 5.76 26.83
N LEU A 568 -14.64 6.70 25.94
CA LEU A 568 -13.66 7.63 25.41
C LEU A 568 -14.04 9.05 25.81
N LEU A 569 -13.12 9.74 26.47
CA LEU A 569 -13.19 11.18 26.70
C LEU A 569 -12.21 11.88 25.75
N ASP A 570 -12.69 12.93 25.09
CA ASP A 570 -11.84 13.78 24.26
C ASP A 570 -11.19 14.90 25.10
N GLY A 571 -9.88 15.09 24.94
CA GLY A 571 -9.10 16.18 25.54
C GLY A 571 -8.43 17.10 24.52
N ALA A 572 -8.53 16.78 23.23
CA ALA A 572 -8.04 17.60 22.14
C ALA A 572 -9.19 18.11 21.27
N GLY A 573 -8.97 19.24 20.60
CA GLY A 573 -9.99 19.88 19.76
C GLY A 573 -9.63 21.32 19.43
N VAL A 574 -10.63 22.17 19.20
CA VAL A 574 -10.42 23.60 18.98
C VAL A 574 -10.08 24.31 20.30
N TRP A 575 -8.79 24.58 20.53
CA TRP A 575 -8.29 25.28 21.72
C TRP A 575 -7.06 26.14 21.36
N ALA A 576 -6.80 27.21 22.14
CA ALA A 576 -5.75 28.23 21.95
C ALA A 576 -4.49 28.07 22.84
N GLY A 577 -4.00 26.85 23.04
CA GLY A 577 -2.98 26.47 24.03
C GLY A 577 -1.79 25.80 23.37
N PRO A 578 -1.05 24.92 24.09
CA PRO A 578 0.11 24.26 23.52
C PRO A 578 -0.23 23.55 22.21
N PRO A 579 0.73 23.46 21.27
CA PRO A 579 0.50 22.76 20.01
C PRO A 579 0.06 21.32 20.30
N GLY A 580 -1.08 20.96 19.71
CA GLY A 580 -1.68 19.62 19.78
C GLY A 580 -2.10 19.16 18.39
N PRO A 581 -2.86 18.07 18.27
CA PRO A 581 -3.36 17.64 16.99
C PRO A 581 -4.27 18.71 16.36
N HIS A 582 -4.31 18.75 15.04
CA HIS A 582 -4.94 19.75 14.20
C HIS A 582 -5.49 19.12 12.91
N GLY A 583 -6.50 19.74 12.32
CA GLY A 583 -7.16 19.22 11.12
C GLY A 583 -8.32 18.31 11.51
N HIS A 584 -9.45 18.49 10.83
CA HIS A 584 -10.71 17.78 11.09
C HIS A 584 -11.25 17.84 12.53
N LYS A 585 -10.68 18.71 13.38
CA LYS A 585 -11.10 18.89 14.77
C LYS A 585 -12.42 19.66 14.93
N GLN A 586 -13.08 19.49 16.07
CA GLN A 586 -14.34 20.13 16.40
C GLN A 586 -14.26 20.85 17.76
N ASN A 587 -15.34 21.48 18.19
CA ASN A 587 -15.44 22.11 19.52
C ASN A 587 -15.88 21.06 20.57
N ASP A 588 -15.14 19.96 20.66
CA ASP A 588 -15.53 18.72 21.37
C ASP A 588 -14.63 18.39 22.57
N ILE A 589 -13.85 19.35 23.06
CA ILE A 589 -12.96 19.16 24.22
C ILE A 589 -13.77 18.87 25.50
N HIS A 590 -13.29 17.90 26.28
CA HIS A 590 -13.91 17.42 27.52
C HIS A 590 -15.29 16.76 27.32
N THR A 591 -15.55 16.22 26.13
CA THR A 591 -16.77 15.47 25.83
C THR A 591 -16.54 13.96 25.96
N ILE A 592 -17.62 13.22 26.26
CA ILE A 592 -17.63 11.77 26.17
C ILE A 592 -18.01 11.39 24.75
N ALA A 593 -17.01 11.20 23.89
CA ALA A 593 -17.21 10.94 22.48
C ALA A 593 -17.78 9.54 22.20
N ASN A 594 -17.50 8.56 23.09
CA ASN A 594 -18.07 7.23 22.98
C ASN A 594 -18.30 6.56 24.33
N LEU A 595 -19.41 5.82 24.45
CA LEU A 595 -19.67 4.89 25.54
C LEU A 595 -20.27 3.60 24.98
N THR A 596 -19.62 2.45 25.21
CA THR A 596 -20.19 1.13 24.90
C THR A 596 -20.22 0.24 26.13
N ALA A 597 -21.31 -0.50 26.31
CA ALA A 597 -21.48 -1.50 27.36
C ALA A 597 -22.59 -2.48 26.95
N HIS A 598 -22.54 -3.73 27.42
CA HIS A 598 -23.57 -4.76 27.17
C HIS A 598 -23.85 -4.98 25.67
N GLY A 599 -22.80 -5.03 24.85
CA GLY A 599 -22.92 -5.34 23.42
C GLY A 599 -23.47 -4.19 22.57
N ARG A 600 -23.53 -2.96 23.11
CA ARG A 600 -24.16 -1.81 22.44
C ARG A 600 -23.38 -0.50 22.65
N MET A 601 -23.52 0.42 21.69
CA MET A 601 -23.09 1.81 21.83
C MET A 601 -24.24 2.64 22.43
N TRP A 602 -23.94 3.44 23.46
CA TRP A 602 -24.90 4.26 24.21
C TRP A 602 -24.72 5.76 23.95
N LEU A 603 -23.46 6.22 23.93
CA LEU A 603 -23.08 7.57 23.51
C LEU A 603 -22.15 7.44 22.30
N VAL A 604 -22.39 8.27 21.29
CA VAL A 604 -21.73 8.17 19.99
C VAL A 604 -21.61 9.57 19.37
N ASP A 605 -20.39 9.96 19.01
CA ASP A 605 -20.09 11.24 18.41
C ASP A 605 -19.62 11.09 16.95
N HIS A 606 -20.56 10.74 16.07
CA HIS A 606 -20.31 10.62 14.63
C HIS A 606 -20.93 11.79 13.87
N SER A 607 -20.20 12.89 13.81
CA SER A 607 -20.59 14.06 13.04
C SER A 607 -19.60 14.33 11.89
N TYR A 608 -20.05 15.15 10.95
CA TYR A 608 -19.18 15.78 9.94
C TYR A 608 -19.55 17.26 9.77
N GLU A 609 -20.84 17.56 9.90
CA GLU A 609 -21.38 18.93 9.77
C GLU A 609 -21.59 19.61 11.13
N HIS A 610 -21.82 18.82 12.19
CA HIS A 610 -22.06 19.30 13.56
C HIS A 610 -20.73 19.45 14.29
N ARG A 611 -20.32 20.69 14.57
CA ARG A 611 -18.97 21.02 15.05
C ARG A 611 -18.97 21.90 16.31
N ASP A 612 -20.15 22.30 16.78
CA ASP A 612 -20.29 23.19 17.92
C ASP A 612 -20.37 22.40 19.22
N ALA A 613 -19.94 22.98 20.34
CA ALA A 613 -19.94 22.30 21.64
C ALA A 613 -21.32 21.75 22.07
N ALA A 614 -22.41 22.34 21.55
CA ALA A 614 -23.78 21.90 21.81
C ALA A 614 -24.15 20.58 21.11
N ASP A 615 -23.38 20.17 20.10
CA ASP A 615 -23.61 18.95 19.34
C ASP A 615 -23.01 17.71 20.02
N HIS A 616 -22.20 17.90 21.07
CA HIS A 616 -21.38 16.88 21.71
C HIS A 616 -21.83 16.55 23.13
N SER A 617 -21.48 15.35 23.60
CA SER A 617 -21.84 14.88 24.96
C SER A 617 -20.87 15.42 26.01
N GLY A 618 -20.99 16.71 26.35
CA GLY A 618 -20.11 17.37 27.32
C GLY A 618 -20.78 18.50 28.10
N VAL A 619 -19.96 19.27 28.80
CA VAL A 619 -20.38 20.47 29.53
C VAL A 619 -19.59 21.65 29.01
N LEU A 620 -20.29 22.67 28.50
CA LEU A 620 -19.69 23.94 28.09
C LEU A 620 -19.50 24.84 29.32
N PHE A 621 -18.27 25.30 29.55
CA PHE A 621 -17.95 26.25 30.61
C PHE A 621 -17.78 27.65 30.03
N LEU A 622 -18.70 28.57 30.34
CA LEU A 622 -18.58 29.97 29.93
C LEU A 622 -17.85 30.77 31.02
N ARG A 623 -16.72 31.39 30.69
CA ARG A 623 -16.03 32.36 31.53
C ARG A 623 -15.98 33.72 30.84
N GLU A 624 -16.51 34.75 31.49
CA GLU A 624 -16.52 36.13 30.96
C GLU A 624 -17.15 36.24 29.55
N GLY A 625 -18.16 35.42 29.26
CA GLY A 625 -18.83 35.39 27.95
C GLY A 625 -18.05 34.68 26.84
N LYS A 626 -16.95 33.99 27.17
CA LYS A 626 -16.18 33.15 26.25
C LYS A 626 -16.29 31.68 26.70
N GLY A 627 -16.66 30.81 25.75
CA GLY A 627 -16.74 29.36 25.95
C GLY A 627 -15.47 28.63 25.60
#